data_AF-A0A395JZ71-F1
#
_entry.id   AF-A0A395JZ71-F1
#
_cell.length_a   1.000
_cell.length_b   1.000
_cell.length_c   1.000
_cell.angle_alpha   90.00
_cell.angle_beta   90.00
_cell.angle_gamma   90.00
#
_symmetry.space_group_name_H-M   'P 1'
#
loop_
_entity.id
_entity.type
_entity.pdbx_description
1 polymer ?
#
loop_
_entity_poly.entity_id
_entity_poly.type
_entity_poly.pdbx_seq_one_letter_code
_entity_poly.pdbx_strand_id
1 'polypeptide(L)'
;MESNKLANIIKIVVTVIAVIGAILLVRVLMAGEQEITDSVELQNSLVSPLVYFSQMLFFAAVIITVILSLLGLFKNPENLKKTLLGLGVFGVLFIIAYFSADSNAVLDNAGKVLEGGEAGSSINKLVGAGIVFSLILGAIGLVFFLYDLGKGLIKS
;
A
#
# COMPACT_ATOMS: atom_id res chain seq x y z
N MET A 1 3.73 2.40 38.34
CA MET A 1 3.79 2.36 36.86
C MET A 1 5.22 2.00 36.50
N GLU A 2 5.53 0.71 36.35
CA GLU A 2 6.89 0.26 36.06
C GLU A 2 7.32 0.81 34.69
N SER A 3 8.26 1.77 34.68
CA SER A 3 8.75 2.34 33.43
C SER A 3 9.60 1.28 32.73
N ASN A 4 9.04 0.64 31.71
CA ASN A 4 9.77 -0.33 30.92
C ASN A 4 10.90 0.42 30.18
N LYS A 5 12.17 0.10 30.46
CA LYS A 5 13.34 0.82 29.93
C LYS A 5 13.28 0.98 28.40
N LEU A 6 12.74 -0.03 27.70
CA LEU A 6 12.50 -0.01 26.26
C LEU A 6 11.50 1.07 25.82
N ALA A 7 10.40 1.25 26.55
CA ALA A 7 9.39 2.25 26.22
C ALA A 7 9.94 3.68 26.33
N ASN A 8 10.82 3.93 27.30
CA ASN A 8 11.49 5.23 27.43
C ASN A 8 12.49 5.48 26.28
N ILE A 9 13.24 4.45 25.86
CA ILE A 9 14.15 4.55 24.71
C ILE A 9 13.38 4.86 23.43
N ILE A 10 12.28 4.15 23.17
CA ILE A 10 11.44 4.37 21.98
C ILE A 10 10.88 5.79 21.97
N LYS A 11 10.38 6.30 23.12
CA LYS A 11 9.90 7.68 23.23
C LYS A 11 10.98 8.68 22.85
N ILE A 12 12.19 8.53 23.38
CA ILE A 12 13.31 9.43 23.08
C ILE A 12 13.63 9.42 21.58
N VAL A 13 13.73 8.22 20.98
CA VAL A 13 14.02 8.08 19.54
C VAL A 13 12.94 8.75 18.69
N VAL A 14 11.65 8.50 18.99
CA VAL A 14 10.52 9.11 18.27
C VAL A 14 10.54 10.64 18.41
N THR A 15 10.80 11.16 19.60
CA THR A 15 10.91 12.61 19.81
C THR A 15 12.04 13.21 18.99
N VAL A 16 13.21 12.57 18.94
CA VAL A 16 14.35 13.06 18.14
C VAL A 16 14.02 13.09 16.65
N ILE A 17 13.41 12.02 16.11
CA ILE A 17 12.98 11.96 14.71
C ILE A 17 11.98 13.07 14.41
N ALA A 18 10.99 13.28 15.29
CA ALA A 18 9.98 14.32 15.12
C ALA A 18 10.60 15.73 15.14
N VAL A 19 11.54 16.00 16.06
CA VAL A 19 12.22 17.29 16.15
C VAL A 19 13.07 17.55 14.90
N ILE A 20 13.83 16.55 14.42
CA ILE A 20 14.63 16.70 13.19
C ILE A 20 13.73 17.01 12.00
N GLY A 21 12.65 16.24 11.82
CA GLY A 21 11.68 16.48 10.75
C GLY A 21 11.04 17.86 10.82
N ALA A 22 10.65 18.30 12.02
CA ALA A 22 10.07 19.62 12.24
C ALA A 22 11.07 20.75 11.89
N ILE A 23 12.34 20.62 12.29
CA ILE A 23 13.38 21.61 11.96
C ILE A 23 13.59 21.69 10.45
N LEU A 24 13.70 20.55 9.77
CA LEU A 24 13.88 20.51 8.31
C LEU A 24 12.68 21.12 7.57
N LEU A 25 11.46 20.83 8.05
CA LEU A 25 10.23 21.38 7.49
C LEU A 25 10.18 22.90 7.68
N VAL A 26 10.43 23.40 8.89
CA VAL A 26 10.44 24.85 9.17
C VAL A 26 11.48 25.57 8.30
N ARG A 27 12.65 24.97 8.07
CA ARG A 27 13.67 25.54 7.18
C ARG A 27 13.16 25.75 5.75
N VAL A 28 12.44 24.77 5.21
CA VAL A 28 11.84 24.88 3.87
C VAL A 28 10.75 25.94 3.86
N LEU A 29 9.89 25.99 4.89
CA LEU A 29 8.82 26.98 4.97
C LEU A 29 9.33 28.42 5.10
N MET A 30 10.45 28.63 5.80
CA MET A 30 11.00 29.97 6.01
C MET A 30 11.66 30.58 4.77
N ALA A 31 12.17 29.75 3.84
CA ALA A 31 12.80 30.24 2.62
C ALA A 31 11.78 30.68 1.55
N GLY A 32 10.53 30.22 1.63
CA GLY A 32 9.48 30.61 0.68
C GLY A 32 9.58 29.90 -0.67
N GLU A 33 8.43 29.64 -1.29
CA GLU A 33 8.33 28.82 -2.51
C GLU A 33 9.06 29.45 -3.71
N GLN A 34 8.90 30.77 -3.90
CA GLN A 34 9.45 31.51 -5.04
C GLN A 34 10.99 31.47 -5.05
N GLU A 35 11.64 31.72 -3.90
CA GLU A 35 13.10 31.70 -3.81
C GLU A 35 13.67 30.30 -4.03
N ILE A 36 12.94 29.27 -3.60
CA ILE A 36 13.34 27.87 -3.78
C ILE A 36 13.22 27.47 -5.25
N THR A 37 12.12 27.78 -5.94
CA THR A 37 11.92 27.39 -7.34
C THR A 37 12.97 28.00 -8.27
N ASP A 38 13.39 29.23 -7.99
CA ASP A 38 14.33 29.97 -8.83
C ASP A 38 15.81 29.61 -8.58
N SER A 39 16.12 28.84 -7.52
CA SER A 39 17.49 28.47 -7.15
C SER A 39 17.68 26.97 -6.89
N VAL A 40 18.45 26.32 -7.77
CA VAL A 40 18.84 24.91 -7.62
C VAL A 40 19.72 24.70 -6.37
N GLU A 41 20.51 25.70 -5.97
CA GLU A 41 21.34 25.62 -4.76
C GLU A 41 20.48 25.59 -3.49
N LEU A 42 19.44 26.43 -3.42
CA LEU A 42 18.50 26.45 -2.29
C LEU A 42 17.66 25.17 -2.23
N GLN A 43 17.23 24.62 -3.38
CA GLN A 43 16.57 23.31 -3.42
C GLN A 43 17.47 22.22 -2.84
N ASN A 44 18.73 22.16 -3.25
CA ASN A 44 19.67 21.16 -2.76
C ASN A 44 20.03 21.32 -1.27
N SER A 45 20.03 22.55 -0.75
CA SER A 45 20.38 22.82 0.64
C SER A 45 19.20 22.66 1.62
N LEU A 46 17.98 22.98 1.19
CA LEU A 46 16.81 23.05 2.06
C LEU A 46 15.81 21.92 1.80
N VAL A 47 15.47 21.69 0.53
CA VAL A 47 14.43 20.72 0.14
C VAL A 47 14.97 19.30 0.14
N SER A 48 16.13 19.08 -0.49
CA SER A 48 16.71 17.74 -0.61
C SER A 48 16.92 17.06 0.75
N PRO A 49 17.43 17.71 1.81
CA PRO A 49 17.55 17.08 3.13
C PRO A 49 16.21 16.64 3.72
N LEU A 50 15.14 17.42 3.54
CA LEU A 50 13.79 17.06 3.99
C LEU A 50 13.26 15.84 3.22
N VAL A 51 13.44 15.81 1.90
CA VAL A 51 13.01 14.71 1.04
C VAL A 51 13.75 13.42 1.39
N TYR A 52 15.09 13.47 1.48
CA TYR A 52 15.90 12.30 1.85
C TYR A 52 15.56 11.78 3.26
N PHE A 53 15.37 12.68 4.23
CA PHE A 53 14.95 12.29 5.57
C PHE A 53 13.58 11.60 5.57
N SER A 54 12.62 12.16 4.85
CA SER A 54 11.26 11.61 4.73
C SER A 54 11.26 10.25 4.02
N GLN A 55 12.01 10.12 2.93
CA GLN A 55 12.16 8.88 2.20
C GLN A 55 12.84 7.80 3.05
N MET A 56 13.88 8.16 3.81
CA MET A 56 14.54 7.25 4.75
C MET A 56 13.56 6.77 5.83
N LEU A 57 12.77 7.69 6.41
CA LEU A 57 11.78 7.34 7.44
C LEU A 57 10.66 6.46 6.87
N PHE A 58 10.20 6.75 5.66
CA PHE A 58 9.21 5.94 4.95
C PHE A 58 9.72 4.51 4.73
N PHE A 59 10.91 4.36 4.17
CA PHE A 59 11.49 3.03 3.95
C PHE A 59 11.75 2.30 5.28
N ALA A 60 12.26 2.99 6.31
CA ALA A 60 12.44 2.39 7.62
C ALA A 60 11.12 1.89 8.21
N ALA A 61 10.05 2.69 8.13
CA ALA A 61 8.73 2.32 8.61
C ALA A 61 8.16 1.11 7.87
N VAL A 62 8.25 1.10 6.53
CA VAL A 62 7.81 -0.03 5.70
C VAL A 62 8.59 -1.29 6.07
N ILE A 63 9.91 -1.22 6.12
CA ILE A 63 10.78 -2.36 6.43
C ILE A 63 10.49 -2.90 7.83
N ILE A 64 10.43 -2.04 8.85
CA ILE A 64 10.15 -2.46 10.23
C ILE A 64 8.76 -3.10 10.31
N THR A 65 7.76 -2.49 9.68
CA THR A 65 6.38 -3.01 9.70
C THR A 65 6.30 -4.39 9.04
N VAL A 66 6.92 -4.56 7.87
CA VAL A 66 6.94 -5.84 7.16
C VAL A 66 7.69 -6.90 7.97
N ILE A 67 8.88 -6.59 8.49
CA ILE A 67 9.68 -7.53 9.28
C ILE A 67 8.93 -7.95 10.55
N LEU A 68 8.38 -7.00 11.30
CA LEU A 68 7.64 -7.31 12.54
C LEU A 68 6.34 -8.07 12.26
N SER A 69 5.65 -7.75 11.17
CA SER A 69 4.46 -8.50 10.72
C SER A 69 4.79 -9.95 10.39
N LEU A 70 5.85 -10.18 9.60
CA LEU A 70 6.32 -11.52 9.26
C LEU A 70 6.81 -12.30 10.49
N LEU A 71 7.63 -11.68 11.33
CA LEU A 71 8.09 -12.30 12.58
C LEU A 71 6.92 -12.64 13.52
N GLY A 72 5.92 -11.76 13.61
CA GLY A 72 4.71 -11.99 14.37
C GLY A 72 3.90 -13.16 13.83
N LEU A 73 3.84 -13.32 12.51
CA LEU A 73 3.17 -14.43 11.85
C LEU A 73 3.90 -15.75 12.08
N PHE A 74 5.23 -15.79 11.89
CA PHE A 74 6.02 -17.00 12.11
C PHE A 74 6.05 -17.47 13.57
N LYS A 75 5.98 -16.54 14.53
CA LYS A 75 5.88 -16.88 15.96
C LYS A 75 4.50 -17.45 16.33
N ASN A 76 3.47 -17.21 15.53
CA ASN A 76 2.11 -17.66 15.78
C ASN A 76 1.66 -18.65 14.69
N PRO A 77 1.99 -19.96 14.81
CA PRO A 77 1.73 -20.94 13.75
C PRO A 77 0.25 -21.10 13.41
N GLU A 78 -0.65 -20.84 14.35
CA GLU A 78 -2.09 -20.83 14.10
C GLU A 78 -2.49 -19.69 13.14
N ASN A 79 -2.01 -18.47 13.41
CA ASN A 79 -2.28 -17.31 12.56
C ASN A 79 -1.63 -17.48 11.19
N LEU A 80 -0.40 -18.02 11.14
CA LEU A 80 0.27 -18.33 9.87
C LEU A 80 -0.56 -19.26 9.00
N LYS A 81 -1.11 -20.34 9.56
CA LYS A 81 -1.98 -21.26 8.81
C LYS A 81 -3.23 -20.56 8.28
N LYS A 82 -3.90 -19.73 9.09
CA LYS A 82 -5.08 -18.97 8.66
C LYS A 82 -4.74 -17.98 7.54
N THR A 83 -3.63 -17.25 7.66
CA THR A 83 -3.16 -16.33 6.63
C THR A 83 -2.78 -17.06 5.34
N LEU A 84 -2.07 -18.19 5.43
CA LEU A 84 -1.72 -18.99 4.25
C LEU A 84 -2.95 -19.60 3.58
N LEU A 85 -3.93 -20.06 4.36
CA LEU A 85 -5.19 -20.56 3.82
C LEU A 85 -5.98 -19.44 3.13
N GLY A 86 -6.05 -18.26 3.73
CA GLY A 86 -6.64 -17.07 3.10
C GLY A 86 -5.93 -16.71 1.79
N LEU A 87 -4.60 -16.71 1.78
CA LEU A 87 -3.80 -16.45 0.58
C LEU A 87 -3.99 -17.53 -0.48
N GLY A 88 -4.15 -18.80 -0.07
CA GLY A 88 -4.47 -19.91 -0.95
C GLY A 88 -5.82 -19.73 -1.63
N VAL A 89 -6.87 -19.37 -0.88
CA VAL A 89 -8.19 -19.05 -1.45
C VAL A 89 -8.08 -17.87 -2.42
N PHE A 90 -7.36 -16.82 -2.03
CA PHE A 90 -7.13 -15.64 -2.88
C PHE A 90 -6.42 -16.03 -4.19
N GLY A 91 -5.42 -16.91 -4.11
CA GLY A 91 -4.70 -17.43 -5.27
C GLY A 91 -5.59 -18.29 -6.18
N VAL A 92 -6.44 -19.15 -5.63
CA VAL A 92 -7.41 -19.93 -6.42
C VAL A 92 -8.38 -19.01 -7.16
N LEU A 93 -8.93 -18.00 -6.47
CA LEU A 93 -9.81 -17.01 -7.10
C LEU A 93 -9.08 -16.22 -8.20
N PHE A 94 -7.81 -15.87 -7.99
CA PHE A 94 -7.01 -15.20 -9.00
C PHE A 94 -6.75 -16.08 -10.21
N ILE A 95 -6.47 -17.38 -10.02
CA ILE A 95 -6.32 -18.34 -11.12
C ILE A 95 -7.61 -18.43 -11.93
N ILE A 96 -8.77 -18.56 -11.27
CA ILE A 96 -10.08 -18.56 -11.94
C ILE A 96 -10.25 -17.27 -12.75
N ALA A 97 -9.99 -16.11 -12.13
CA ALA A 97 -10.09 -14.83 -12.81
C ALA A 97 -9.16 -14.72 -14.01
N TYR A 98 -7.93 -15.21 -13.91
CA TYR A 98 -6.95 -15.21 -14.99
C TYR A 98 -7.41 -16.07 -16.17
N PHE A 99 -7.98 -17.26 -15.92
CA PHE A 99 -8.51 -18.09 -17.00
C PHE A 99 -9.80 -17.54 -17.60
N SER A 100 -10.65 -16.90 -16.80
CA SER A 100 -11.89 -16.27 -17.26
C SER A 100 -11.68 -14.94 -17.98
N ALA A 101 -10.59 -14.23 -17.69
CA ALA A 101 -10.29 -12.96 -18.33
C ALA A 101 -10.00 -13.13 -19.82
N ASP A 102 -10.53 -12.22 -20.62
CA ASP A 102 -10.24 -12.18 -22.05
C ASP A 102 -8.91 -11.44 -22.32
N SER A 103 -8.32 -11.66 -23.50
CA SER A 103 -7.09 -10.98 -23.94
C SER A 103 -7.19 -10.46 -25.37
N ASN A 104 -8.40 -10.08 -25.80
CA ASN A 104 -8.62 -9.38 -27.07
C ASN A 104 -8.00 -7.98 -27.02
N ALA A 105 -7.74 -7.42 -28.20
CA ALA A 105 -7.17 -6.08 -28.30
C ALA A 105 -8.07 -5.04 -27.63
N VAL A 106 -7.51 -4.28 -26.71
CA VAL A 106 -8.19 -3.17 -26.06
C VAL A 106 -7.99 -1.92 -26.91
N LEU A 107 -9.10 -1.34 -27.35
CA LEU A 107 -9.13 -0.20 -28.25
C LEU A 107 -9.49 1.07 -27.47
N ASP A 108 -8.88 2.18 -27.87
CA ASP A 108 -9.33 3.54 -27.55
C ASP A 108 -10.65 3.86 -28.28
N ASN A 109 -11.31 4.94 -27.87
CA ASN A 109 -12.47 5.55 -28.52
C ASN A 109 -12.21 5.89 -30.01
N ALA A 110 -10.95 6.06 -30.42
CA ALA A 110 -10.54 6.25 -31.82
C ALA A 110 -10.26 4.92 -32.58
N GLY A 111 -10.49 3.76 -31.97
CA GLY A 111 -10.27 2.44 -32.57
C GLY A 111 -8.80 2.00 -32.65
N LYS A 112 -7.88 2.74 -32.01
CA LYS A 112 -6.46 2.40 -31.94
C LYS A 112 -6.21 1.47 -30.76
N VAL A 113 -5.37 0.45 -30.95
CA VAL A 113 -4.93 -0.44 -29.86
C VAL A 113 -4.14 0.36 -28.82
N LEU A 114 -4.51 0.19 -27.55
CA LEU A 114 -3.80 0.80 -26.43
C LEU A 114 -2.45 0.11 -26.22
N GLU A 115 -1.44 0.88 -25.81
CA GLU A 115 -0.13 0.36 -25.43
C GLU A 115 -0.28 -0.64 -24.27
N GLY A 116 0.22 -1.87 -24.46
CA GLY A 116 0.03 -2.95 -23.49
C GLY A 116 -1.34 -3.64 -23.54
N GLY A 117 -2.26 -3.13 -24.37
CA GLY A 117 -3.59 -3.67 -24.64
C GLY A 117 -3.65 -4.54 -25.89
N GLU A 118 -2.52 -4.96 -26.45
CA GLU A 118 -2.47 -5.78 -27.66
C GLU A 118 -3.08 -7.16 -27.41
N ALA A 119 -3.66 -7.75 -28.46
CA ALA A 119 -4.21 -9.09 -28.36
C ALA A 119 -3.10 -10.09 -28.00
N GLY A 120 -3.33 -10.90 -26.96
CA GLY A 120 -2.34 -11.86 -26.46
C GLY A 120 -1.17 -11.25 -25.67
N SER A 121 -1.17 -9.94 -25.39
CA SER A 121 -0.19 -9.32 -24.49
C SER A 121 -0.37 -9.82 -23.05
N SER A 122 0.75 -10.14 -22.39
CA SER A 122 0.73 -10.55 -20.98
C SER A 122 0.20 -9.44 -20.06
N ILE A 123 0.44 -8.17 -20.42
CA ILE A 123 -0.04 -7.02 -19.66
C ILE A 123 -1.56 -6.95 -19.77
N ASN A 124 -2.10 -7.04 -20.99
CA ASN A 124 -3.54 -7.10 -21.24
C ASN A 124 -4.22 -8.23 -20.44
N LYS A 125 -3.65 -9.44 -20.50
CA LYS A 125 -4.17 -10.60 -19.78
C LYS A 125 -4.17 -10.40 -18.26
N LEU A 126 -3.10 -9.84 -17.68
CA LEU A 126 -3.01 -9.59 -16.24
C LEU A 126 -3.96 -8.48 -15.78
N VAL A 127 -4.13 -7.42 -16.57
CA VAL A 127 -5.10 -6.36 -16.29
C VAL A 127 -6.52 -6.91 -16.36
N GLY A 128 -6.85 -7.66 -17.41
CA GLY A 128 -8.14 -8.35 -17.54
C GLY A 128 -8.41 -9.30 -16.36
N ALA A 129 -7.40 -10.08 -15.96
CA ALA A 129 -7.47 -10.93 -14.77
C ALA A 129 -7.74 -10.11 -13.51
N GLY A 130 -7.06 -8.98 -13.33
CA GLY A 130 -7.26 -8.07 -12.21
C GLY A 130 -8.68 -7.49 -12.14
N ILE A 131 -9.27 -7.16 -13.29
CA ILE A 131 -10.66 -6.69 -13.38
C ILE A 131 -11.63 -7.80 -12.96
N VAL A 132 -11.53 -8.98 -13.59
CA VAL A 132 -12.41 -10.12 -13.27
C VAL A 132 -12.24 -10.54 -11.81
N PHE A 133 -11.01 -10.53 -11.31
CA PHE A 133 -10.69 -10.85 -9.93
C PHE A 133 -11.34 -9.87 -8.95
N SER A 134 -11.25 -8.57 -9.24
CA SER A 134 -11.88 -7.52 -8.43
C SER A 134 -13.41 -7.64 -8.44
N LEU A 135 -14.01 -7.98 -9.59
CA LEU A 135 -15.45 -8.22 -9.70
C LEU A 135 -15.88 -9.45 -8.88
N ILE A 136 -15.12 -10.55 -8.92
CA ILE A 136 -15.38 -11.75 -8.11
C ILE A 136 -15.34 -11.41 -6.63
N LEU A 137 -14.27 -10.74 -6.17
CA LEU A 137 -14.14 -10.34 -4.77
C LEU A 137 -15.23 -9.37 -4.34
N GLY A 138 -15.56 -8.39 -5.19
CA GLY A 138 -16.64 -7.42 -4.95
C GLY A 138 -18.00 -8.10 -4.84
N ALA A 139 -18.31 -9.06 -5.73
CA ALA A 139 -19.54 -9.83 -5.67
C ALA A 139 -19.65 -10.68 -4.41
N ILE A 140 -18.58 -11.40 -4.04
CA ILE A 140 -18.51 -12.17 -2.80
C ILE A 140 -18.73 -11.25 -1.59
N GLY A 141 -18.02 -10.12 -1.54
CA GLY A 141 -18.15 -9.14 -0.46
C GLY A 141 -19.57 -8.58 -0.33
N LEU A 142 -20.22 -8.25 -1.45
CA LEU A 142 -21.60 -7.76 -1.47
C LEU A 142 -22.59 -8.80 -0.96
N VAL A 143 -22.44 -10.07 -1.33
CA VAL A 143 -23.30 -11.17 -0.85
C VAL A 143 -23.16 -11.34 0.67
N PHE A 144 -21.93 -11.38 1.20
CA PHE A 144 -21.71 -11.46 2.64
C PHE A 144 -22.29 -10.26 3.38
N PHE A 145 -22.10 -9.05 2.84
CA PHE A 145 -22.66 -7.84 3.42
C PHE A 145 -24.20 -7.87 3.49
N LEU A 146 -24.88 -8.26 2.41
CA LEU A 146 -26.34 -8.38 2.39
C LEU A 146 -26.84 -9.45 3.36
N TYR A 147 -26.14 -10.58 3.46
CA TYR A 147 -26.46 -11.63 4.41
C TYR A 147 -26.35 -11.15 5.87
N ASP A 148 -25.25 -10.47 6.21
CA ASP A 148 -25.02 -9.94 7.55
C ASP A 148 -26.04 -8.84 7.90
N LEU A 149 -26.39 -7.97 6.94
CA LEU A 149 -27.43 -6.97 7.10
C LEU A 149 -28.79 -7.62 7.40
N GLY A 150 -29.21 -8.59 6.59
CA GLY A 150 -30.48 -9.29 6.79
C GLY A 150 -30.55 -10.01 8.14
N LYS A 151 -29.48 -10.70 8.53
CA LYS A 151 -29.38 -11.35 9.84
C LYS A 151 -29.39 -10.34 11.00
N GLY A 152 -28.75 -9.18 10.82
CA GLY A 152 -28.76 -8.09 11.78
C GLY A 152 -30.16 -7.51 12.02
N LEU A 153 -30.95 -7.36 10.95
CA LEU A 153 -32.33 -6.86 11.03
C LEU A 153 -33.28 -7.85 11.73
N ILE A 154 -33.09 -9.16 11.54
CA ILE A 154 -33.95 -10.19 12.16
C ILE A 154 -33.63 -10.41 13.65
N LYS A 155 -32.40 -10.07 14.08
CA LYS A 155 -31.97 -10.20 15.48
C LYS A 155 -32.20 -8.95 16.34
N SER A 156 -32.67 -7.85 15.74
CA SER A 156 -33.05 -6.62 16.45
C SER A 156 -34.53 -6.60 16.78
#